data_AF-T0IJI9-F1
#
_entry.id   AF-T0IJI9-F1
#
_cell.length_a   1.000
_cell.length_b   1.000
_cell.length_c   1.000
_cell.angle_alpha   90.00
_cell.angle_beta   90.00
_cell.angle_gamma   90.00
#
_symmetry.space_group_name_H-M   'P 1'
#
loop_
_entity.id
_entity.type
_entity.pdbx_description
1 polymer ?
#
loop_
_entity_poly.entity_id
_entity_poly.type
_entity_poly.pdbx_seq_one_letter_code
_entity_poly.pdbx_strand_id
1 'polypeptide(L)'
;MPPERAMPSQQAVDLVVALQRCLTRFHALQEEPPVLEGQDGDGFTMLARYIEARRARSMLFGQGLFADPAWDLLLTLFQAELEDRTMTLEQLTETLRLSMNVMLNHVGILERRGLLAEHDLSPRGQRRRVMRLTPLAVDAMTSWLSIAFGAEEGAAA
;
A
#
# COMPACT_ATOMS: atom_id res chain seq x y z
N MET A 1 22.50 3.36 27.09
CA MET A 1 22.26 3.32 25.64
C MET A 1 21.95 1.90 25.24
N PRO A 2 20.90 1.61 24.47
CA PRO A 2 20.73 0.28 23.90
C PRO A 2 21.83 0.06 22.85
N PRO A 3 22.39 -1.15 22.71
CA PRO A 3 23.43 -1.41 21.73
C PRO A 3 22.84 -1.24 20.33
N GLU A 4 23.52 -0.42 19.54
CA GLU A 4 23.37 -0.31 18.09
C GLU A 4 23.48 -1.73 17.53
N ARG A 5 22.34 -2.33 17.14
CA ARG A 5 22.33 -3.64 16.52
C ARG A 5 22.94 -3.49 15.15
N ALA A 6 24.27 -3.66 15.07
CA ALA A 6 24.96 -3.83 13.81
C ALA A 6 24.24 -4.93 13.01
N MET A 7 23.75 -4.57 11.82
CA MET A 7 23.14 -5.52 10.90
C MET A 7 24.12 -6.69 10.68
N PRO A 8 23.70 -7.96 10.85
CA PRO A 8 24.59 -9.09 10.60
C PRO A 8 25.08 -9.02 9.15
N SER A 9 26.40 -9.15 8.95
CA SER A 9 27.12 -8.87 7.70
C SER A 9 26.48 -9.49 6.45
N GLN A 10 25.86 -10.67 6.58
CA GLN A 10 25.18 -11.34 5.47
C GLN A 10 23.93 -10.59 4.99
N GLN A 11 23.13 -10.00 5.87
CA GLN A 11 21.94 -9.22 5.49
C GLN A 11 22.34 -7.94 4.73
N ALA A 12 23.47 -7.33 5.10
CA ALA A 12 24.02 -6.19 4.39
C ALA A 12 24.52 -6.57 2.98
N VAL A 13 25.16 -7.73 2.84
CA VAL A 13 25.60 -8.26 1.53
C VAL A 13 24.40 -8.59 0.64
N ASP A 14 23.38 -9.26 1.17
CA ASP A 14 22.17 -9.62 0.43
C ASP A 14 21.42 -8.36 -0.06
N LEU A 15 21.38 -7.31 0.77
CA LEU A 15 20.84 -6.00 0.43
C LEU A 15 21.62 -5.34 -0.73
N VAL A 16 22.96 -5.33 -0.66
CA VAL A 16 23.80 -4.74 -1.71
C VAL A 16 23.61 -5.47 -3.05
N VAL A 17 23.55 -6.80 -3.03
CA VAL A 17 23.33 -7.62 -4.23
C VAL A 17 21.93 -7.40 -4.81
N ALA A 18 20.90 -7.31 -3.97
CA ALA A 18 19.54 -7.00 -4.41
C ALA A 18 19.45 -5.63 -5.08
N LEU A 19 20.09 -4.61 -4.48
CA LEU A 19 20.18 -3.25 -5.02
C LEU A 19 20.89 -3.23 -6.37
N GLN A 20 22.07 -3.86 -6.47
CA GLN A 20 22.82 -3.91 -7.73
C GLN A 20 22.04 -4.59 -8.86
N ARG A 21 21.36 -5.71 -8.60
CA ARG A 21 20.55 -6.41 -9.62
C ARG A 21 19.39 -5.56 -10.12
N CYS A 22 18.72 -4.86 -9.21
CA CYS A 22 17.56 -4.07 -9.59
C CYS A 22 17.96 -2.77 -10.31
N LEU A 23 19.01 -2.08 -9.85
CA LEU A 23 19.57 -0.93 -10.56
C LEU A 23 20.06 -1.31 -11.96
N THR A 24 20.73 -2.46 -12.10
CA THR A 24 21.15 -2.96 -13.42
C THR A 24 19.96 -3.22 -14.33
N ARG A 25 18.87 -3.80 -13.81
CA ARG A 25 17.63 -4.02 -14.58
C ARG A 25 16.95 -2.69 -14.94
N PHE A 26 16.87 -1.76 -14.01
CA PHE A 26 16.26 -0.44 -14.20
C PHE A 26 17.01 0.36 -15.27
N HIS A 27 18.34 0.41 -15.18
CA HIS A 27 19.18 1.04 -16.19
C HIS A 27 19.14 0.34 -17.55
N ALA A 28 19.01 -0.99 -17.58
CA ALA A 28 18.90 -1.77 -18.82
C ALA A 28 17.56 -1.59 -19.54
N LEU A 29 16.50 -1.27 -18.81
CA LEU A 29 15.17 -1.06 -19.38
C LEU A 29 14.98 0.35 -19.96
N GLN A 30 15.85 1.33 -19.65
CA GLN A 30 15.62 2.75 -20.00
C GLN A 30 14.18 3.21 -19.67
N GLU A 31 13.52 2.56 -18.70
CA GLU A 31 12.28 3.05 -18.14
C GLU A 31 12.70 4.24 -17.29
N GLU A 32 12.56 5.44 -17.83
CA GLU A 32 12.58 6.62 -16.98
C GLU A 32 11.66 6.32 -15.78
N PRO A 33 12.13 6.51 -14.53
CA PRO A 33 11.21 6.45 -13.40
C PRO A 33 10.12 7.43 -13.78
N PRO A 34 8.86 7.00 -13.87
CA PRO A 34 7.86 7.79 -14.55
C PRO A 34 7.87 9.14 -13.85
N VAL A 35 8.24 10.18 -14.59
CA VAL A 35 8.34 11.53 -14.05
C VAL A 35 6.97 11.83 -13.48
N LEU A 36 6.91 12.34 -12.25
CA LEU A 36 5.67 12.74 -11.59
C LEU A 36 5.18 14.06 -12.20
N GLU A 37 5.15 14.15 -13.52
CA GLU A 37 4.46 15.22 -14.24
C GLU A 37 2.98 14.86 -14.19
N GLY A 38 2.29 15.47 -13.21
CA GLY A 38 0.84 15.48 -13.16
C GLY A 38 0.31 16.30 -14.32
N GLN A 39 -0.11 15.60 -15.38
CA GLN A 39 -1.14 16.13 -16.26
C GLN A 39 -2.50 15.66 -15.73
N ASP A 40 -3.45 16.58 -15.72
CA ASP A 40 -4.81 16.37 -15.24
C ASP A 40 -5.43 15.09 -15.81
N GLY A 41 -5.97 14.26 -14.91
CA GLY A 41 -6.81 13.13 -15.29
C GLY A 41 -6.31 11.76 -14.84
N ASP A 42 -6.38 11.52 -13.53
CA ASP A 42 -7.03 10.36 -12.91
C ASP A 42 -6.26 9.97 -11.64
N GLY A 43 -6.80 10.36 -10.49
CA GLY A 43 -6.21 10.03 -9.18
C GLY A 43 -5.96 8.54 -9.00
N PHE A 44 -6.70 7.69 -9.71
CA PHE A 44 -6.47 6.25 -9.77
C PHE A 44 -5.08 5.90 -10.35
N THR A 45 -4.65 6.56 -11.44
CA THR A 45 -3.34 6.32 -12.06
C THR A 45 -2.20 6.71 -11.10
N MET A 46 -2.34 7.83 -10.39
CA MET A 46 -1.36 8.25 -9.38
C MET A 46 -1.30 7.29 -8.19
N LEU A 47 -2.47 6.84 -7.70
CA LEU A 47 -2.56 5.84 -6.64
C LEU A 47 -1.88 4.53 -7.04
N ALA A 48 -2.15 4.02 -8.23
CA ALA A 48 -1.56 2.78 -8.73
C ALA A 48 -0.03 2.89 -8.81
N ARG A 49 0.49 4.00 -9.36
CA ARG A 49 1.93 4.27 -9.40
C ARG A 49 2.56 4.32 -8.00
N TYR A 50 1.88 4.97 -7.05
CA TYR A 50 2.34 5.05 -5.67
C TYR A 50 2.40 3.67 -5.00
N ILE A 51 1.38 2.82 -5.19
CA ILE A 51 1.36 1.45 -4.66
C ILE A 51 2.51 0.62 -5.25
N GLU A 52 2.75 0.72 -6.55
CA GLU A 52 3.89 0.02 -7.19
C GLU A 52 5.24 0.52 -6.70
N ALA A 53 5.42 1.83 -6.55
CA ALA A 53 6.63 2.41 -5.95
C ALA A 53 6.86 1.89 -4.52
N ARG A 54 5.80 1.74 -3.71
CA ARG A 54 5.91 1.13 -2.36
C ARG A 54 6.35 -0.32 -2.43
N ARG A 55 5.78 -1.13 -3.34
CA ARG A 55 6.13 -2.54 -3.53
C ARG A 55 7.57 -2.71 -4.00
N ALA A 56 8.04 -1.83 -4.88
CA ALA A 56 9.43 -1.82 -5.35
C ALA A 56 10.41 -1.67 -4.18
N ARG A 57 10.10 -0.86 -3.15
CA ARG A 57 10.95 -0.75 -1.93
C ARG A 57 11.16 -2.11 -1.27
N SER A 58 10.11 -2.91 -1.11
CA SER A 58 10.22 -4.25 -0.51
C SER A 58 11.00 -5.25 -1.38
N MET A 59 10.96 -5.09 -2.71
CA MET A 59 11.76 -5.92 -3.63
C MET A 59 13.24 -5.53 -3.62
N LEU A 60 13.52 -4.23 -3.50
CA LEU A 60 14.86 -3.64 -3.52
C LEU A 60 15.61 -3.85 -2.20
N PHE A 61 14.92 -3.56 -1.09
CA PHE A 61 15.54 -3.44 0.23
C PHE A 61 15.18 -4.60 1.16
N GLY A 62 14.47 -5.62 0.66
CA GLY A 62 13.97 -6.74 1.45
C GLY A 62 12.59 -6.48 2.07
N GLN A 63 11.87 -7.57 2.36
CA GLN A 63 10.53 -7.49 2.93
C GLN A 63 10.56 -7.09 4.41
N GLY A 64 9.52 -6.38 4.86
CA GLY A 64 9.32 -6.03 6.26
C GLY A 64 10.08 -4.78 6.74
N LEU A 65 11.03 -4.25 5.97
CA LEU A 65 11.82 -3.08 6.36
C LEU A 65 11.00 -1.79 6.37
N PHE A 66 10.05 -1.65 5.44
CA PHE A 66 9.22 -0.46 5.27
C PHE A 66 7.71 -0.77 5.35
N ALA A 67 7.35 -1.80 6.12
CA ALA A 67 5.97 -2.25 6.23
C ALA A 67 5.14 -1.30 7.11
N ASP A 68 4.02 -0.83 6.57
CA ASP A 68 2.93 -0.24 7.35
C ASP A 68 1.63 -0.95 6.93
N PRO A 69 1.33 -2.11 7.55
CA PRO A 69 0.20 -2.94 7.13
C PRO A 69 -1.16 -2.25 7.25
N ALA A 70 -1.32 -1.33 8.19
CA ALA A 70 -2.58 -0.60 8.36
C ALA A 70 -2.78 0.37 7.19
N TRP A 71 -1.72 1.07 6.78
CA TRP A 71 -1.76 1.94 5.62
C TRP A 71 -1.87 1.17 4.30
N ASP A 72 -1.16 0.05 4.16
CA ASP A 72 -1.28 -0.81 2.98
C ASP A 72 -2.70 -1.39 2.82
N LEU A 73 -3.39 -1.68 3.93
CA LEU A 73 -4.82 -2.03 3.93
C LEU A 73 -5.70 -0.91 3.41
N LEU A 74 -5.52 0.31 3.92
CA LEU A 74 -6.29 1.48 3.49
C LEU A 74 -6.09 1.75 1.99
N LEU A 75 -4.84 1.74 1.51
CA LEU A 75 -4.54 1.91 0.08
C LEU A 75 -5.19 0.84 -0.80
N THR A 76 -5.10 -0.43 -0.37
CA THR A 76 -5.62 -1.57 -1.14
C THR A 76 -7.14 -1.52 -1.22
N LEU A 77 -7.81 -1.22 -0.10
CA LEU A 77 -9.26 -1.10 -0.05
C LEU A 77 -9.76 0.16 -0.77
N PHE A 78 -9.00 1.26 -0.71
CA PHE A 78 -9.32 2.46 -1.46
C PHE A 78 -9.20 2.23 -2.96
N GLN A 79 -8.14 1.54 -3.41
CA GLN A 79 -8.02 1.13 -4.81
C GLN A 79 -9.20 0.24 -5.24
N ALA A 80 -9.59 -0.74 -4.41
CA ALA A 80 -10.75 -1.58 -4.70
C ALA A 80 -12.05 -0.77 -4.79
N GLU A 81 -12.25 0.21 -3.90
CA GLU A 81 -13.42 1.09 -3.92
C GLU A 81 -13.48 1.94 -5.20
N LEU A 82 -12.35 2.50 -5.66
CA LEU A 82 -12.27 3.24 -6.93
C LEU A 82 -12.59 2.36 -8.15
N GLU A 83 -12.33 1.06 -8.06
CA GLU A 83 -12.65 0.07 -9.09
C GLU A 83 -14.06 -0.52 -8.95
N ASP A 84 -14.88 -0.02 -8.01
CA ASP A 84 -16.18 -0.57 -7.62
C ASP A 84 -16.12 -2.07 -7.29
N ARG A 85 -15.02 -2.49 -6.64
CA ARG A 85 -14.76 -3.87 -6.19
C ARG A 85 -14.75 -3.96 -4.68
N THR A 86 -15.16 -5.12 -4.18
CA THR A 86 -15.03 -5.49 -2.78
C THR A 86 -13.97 -6.57 -2.60
N MET A 87 -13.28 -6.59 -1.45
CA MET A 87 -12.28 -7.61 -1.13
C MET A 87 -12.67 -8.42 0.10
N THR A 88 -12.44 -9.73 0.07
CA THR A 88 -12.53 -10.59 1.25
C THR A 88 -11.26 -10.53 2.08
N LEU A 89 -11.35 -10.95 3.34
CA LEU A 89 -10.19 -11.04 4.23
C LEU A 89 -9.07 -11.92 3.66
N GLU A 90 -9.43 -13.05 3.03
CA GLU A 90 -8.48 -13.96 2.39
C GLU A 90 -7.75 -13.26 1.23
N GLN A 91 -8.48 -12.57 0.36
CA GLN A 91 -7.89 -11.81 -0.75
C GLN A 91 -6.93 -10.72 -0.25
N LEU A 92 -7.26 -10.05 0.85
CA LEU A 92 -6.37 -9.07 1.48
C LEU A 92 -5.09 -9.73 2.01
N THR A 93 -5.19 -10.91 2.64
CA THR A 93 -3.99 -11.60 3.17
C THR A 93 -3.03 -12.00 2.05
N GLU A 94 -3.58 -12.46 0.92
CA GLU A 94 -2.80 -12.80 -0.27
C GLU A 94 -2.15 -11.55 -0.89
N THR A 95 -2.93 -10.48 -1.06
CA THR A 95 -2.49 -9.23 -1.70
C THR A 95 -1.38 -8.54 -0.90
N LEU A 96 -1.54 -8.48 0.43
CA LEU A 96 -0.58 -7.81 1.33
C LEU A 96 0.52 -8.75 1.83
N ARG A 97 0.44 -10.05 1.53
CA ARG A 97 1.37 -11.09 2.00
C ARG A 97 1.50 -11.11 3.53
N LEU A 98 0.38 -10.97 4.22
CA LEU A 98 0.29 -10.99 5.68
C LEU A 98 -0.32 -12.30 6.18
N SER A 99 0.08 -12.76 7.36
CA SER A 99 -0.62 -13.86 8.01
C SER A 99 -2.02 -13.42 8.46
N MET A 100 -2.96 -14.37 8.56
CA MET A 100 -4.33 -14.09 9.00
C MET A 100 -4.37 -13.39 10.37
N ASN A 101 -3.49 -13.76 11.30
CA ASN A 101 -3.45 -13.13 12.63
C ASN A 101 -2.98 -11.66 12.56
N VAL A 102 -1.95 -11.38 11.76
CA VAL A 102 -1.48 -10.00 11.53
C VAL A 102 -2.59 -9.18 10.88
N MET A 103 -3.26 -9.74 9.88
CA MET A 103 -4.39 -9.10 9.21
C MET A 103 -5.51 -8.73 10.18
N LEU A 104 -5.99 -9.69 10.98
CA LEU A 104 -7.07 -9.45 11.95
C LEU A 104 -6.71 -8.40 13.00
N ASN A 105 -5.45 -8.34 13.43
CA ASN A 105 -4.98 -7.30 14.34
C ASN A 105 -5.15 -5.89 13.72
N HIS A 106 -4.72 -5.71 12.47
CA HIS A 106 -4.83 -4.42 11.78
C HIS A 106 -6.27 -4.06 11.41
N VAL A 107 -7.08 -5.04 10.96
CA VAL A 107 -8.52 -4.85 10.75
C VAL A 107 -9.18 -4.35 12.03
N GLY A 108 -8.96 -5.01 13.17
CA GLY A 108 -9.54 -4.59 14.44
C GLY A 108 -9.10 -3.19 14.89
N ILE A 109 -7.85 -2.78 14.58
CA ILE A 109 -7.39 -1.41 14.85
C ILE A 109 -8.18 -0.40 14.00
N LEU A 110 -8.34 -0.66 12.71
CA LEU A 110 -9.01 0.24 11.78
C LEU A 110 -10.53 0.29 12.00
N GLU A 111 -11.16 -0.84 12.33
CA GLU A 111 -12.58 -0.91 12.72
C GLU A 111 -12.87 -0.11 13.98
N ARG A 112 -12.04 -0.24 15.03
CA ARG A 112 -12.19 0.57 16.26
C ARG A 112 -12.05 2.07 16.03
N ARG A 113 -11.37 2.46 14.94
CA ARG A 113 -11.24 3.86 14.51
C ARG A 113 -12.35 4.31 13.55
N GLY A 114 -13.30 3.43 13.23
CA GLY A 114 -14.38 3.71 12.28
C GLY A 114 -13.90 3.86 10.84
N LEU A 115 -12.76 3.27 10.48
CA LEU A 115 -12.18 3.37 9.13
C LEU A 115 -12.55 2.18 8.23
N LEU A 116 -12.89 1.03 8.83
CA LEU A 116 -13.36 -0.15 8.12
C LEU A 116 -14.77 -0.54 8.55
N ALA A 117 -15.51 -1.12 7.60
CA ALA A 117 -16.77 -1.80 7.81
C ALA A 117 -16.70 -3.22 7.24
N GLU A 118 -17.07 -4.20 8.05
CA GLU A 118 -17.21 -5.59 7.65
C GLU A 118 -18.66 -5.88 7.23
N HIS A 119 -18.82 -6.63 6.13
CA HIS A 119 -20.10 -7.16 5.68
C HIS A 119 -20.03 -8.69 5.55
N ASP A 120 -21.00 -9.37 6.16
CA ASP A 120 -21.19 -10.81 6.00
C ASP A 120 -22.00 -11.09 4.72
N LEU A 121 -21.41 -11.78 3.75
CA LEU A 121 -22.09 -12.12 2.49
C LEU A 121 -22.86 -13.46 2.51
N SER A 122 -22.87 -14.21 3.61
CA SER A 122 -23.42 -15.58 3.60
C SER A 122 -24.41 -15.86 4.73
N PRO A 123 -25.71 -16.02 4.39
CA PRO A 123 -26.71 -16.56 5.31
C PRO A 123 -26.60 -18.08 5.54
N ARG A 124 -25.83 -18.81 4.72
CA ARG A 124 -25.93 -20.28 4.60
C ARG A 124 -24.65 -21.09 4.89
N GLY A 125 -23.71 -20.53 5.67
CA GLY A 125 -22.79 -21.38 6.45
C GLY A 125 -21.29 -21.19 6.22
N GLN A 126 -20.86 -20.36 5.28
CA GLN A 126 -19.46 -19.92 5.23
C GLN A 126 -19.41 -18.40 5.18
N ARG A 127 -19.26 -17.78 6.35
CA ARG A 127 -19.09 -16.33 6.49
C ARG A 127 -17.84 -15.91 5.71
N ARG A 128 -18.02 -15.31 4.55
CA ARG A 128 -16.97 -14.56 3.86
C ARG A 128 -17.08 -13.13 4.33
N ARG A 129 -16.11 -12.71 5.14
CA ARG A 129 -16.00 -11.34 5.64
C ARG A 129 -15.49 -10.48 4.51
N VAL A 130 -16.37 -9.66 3.96
CA VAL A 130 -16.01 -8.63 2.99
C VAL A 130 -15.66 -7.35 3.72
N MET A 131 -14.53 -6.78 3.37
CA MET A 131 -14.01 -5.56 3.97
C MET A 131 -14.25 -4.39 3.02
N ARG A 132 -14.74 -3.29 3.56
CA ARG A 132 -14.87 -2.00 2.86
C ARG A 132 -14.37 -0.86 3.73
N LEU A 133 -13.98 0.23 3.09
CA LEU A 133 -13.80 1.50 3.78
C LEU A 133 -15.16 2.04 4.24
N THR A 134 -15.20 2.73 5.36
CA THR A 134 -16.36 3.56 5.72
C THR A 134 -16.41 4.79 4.81
N PRO A 135 -17.57 5.46 4.66
CA PRO A 135 -17.65 6.72 3.90
C PRO A 135 -16.62 7.76 4.39
N LEU A 136 -16.46 7.88 5.71
CA LEU A 136 -15.45 8.74 6.32
C LEU A 136 -14.03 8.40 5.87
N ALA A 137 -13.69 7.11 5.80
CA ALA A 137 -12.38 6.68 5.34
C ALA A 137 -12.17 6.94 3.85
N VAL A 138 -13.21 6.77 3.01
CA VAL A 138 -13.14 7.12 1.58
C VAL A 138 -12.87 8.62 1.39
N ASP A 139 -13.58 9.47 2.13
CA ASP A 139 -13.38 10.93 2.08
C ASP A 139 -11.96 11.33 2.53
N ALA A 140 -11.47 10.69 3.61
CA ALA A 140 -10.12 10.91 4.12
C ALA A 140 -9.04 10.46 3.11
N MET A 141 -9.22 9.31 2.46
CA MET A 141 -8.29 8.80 1.45
C MET A 141 -8.29 9.66 0.19
N THR A 142 -9.47 10.13 -0.24
CA THR A 142 -9.61 11.09 -1.34
C THR A 142 -8.89 12.40 -1.04
N SER A 143 -9.08 12.93 0.19
CA SER A 143 -8.39 14.15 0.64
C SER A 143 -6.88 13.95 0.70
N TRP A 144 -6.41 12.82 1.23
CA TRP A 144 -4.99 12.47 1.25
C TRP A 144 -4.42 12.39 -0.17
N LEU A 145 -5.13 11.74 -1.10
CA LEU A 145 -4.69 11.61 -2.49
C LEU A 145 -4.53 12.99 -3.15
N SER A 146 -5.48 13.88 -2.90
CA SER A 146 -5.41 15.28 -3.36
C SER A 146 -4.24 16.05 -2.74
N ILE A 147 -3.94 15.87 -1.45
CA ILE A 147 -2.79 16.53 -0.81
C ILE A 147 -1.47 15.95 -1.33
N ALA A 148 -1.40 14.63 -1.53
CA ALA A 148 -0.17 13.93 -1.90
C ALA A 148 0.20 14.10 -3.37
N PHE A 149 -0.79 14.27 -4.25
CA PHE A 149 -0.59 14.27 -5.71
C PHE A 149 -1.36 15.38 -6.46
N GLY A 150 -2.11 16.23 -5.76
CA GLY A 150 -2.73 17.40 -6.36
C GLY A 150 -1.68 18.39 -6.83
N ALA A 151 -1.92 19.00 -7.99
CA ALA A 151 -1.12 20.12 -8.45
C ALA A 151 -1.35 21.32 -7.51
N GLU A 152 -0.28 22.00 -7.10
CA GLU A 152 -0.43 23.35 -6.57
C GLU A 152 -0.97 24.22 -7.71
N GLU A 153 -2.26 24.57 -7.65
CA GLU A 153 -2.82 25.63 -8.49
C GLU A 153 -2.12 26.95 -8.14
N GLY A 154 -1.10 27.29 -8.94
CA GLY A 154 -0.65 28.66 -9.18
C GLY A 154 -0.27 29.48 -7.94
N ALA A 155 0.98 29.36 -7.50
CA ALA A 155 1.70 30.52 -6.97
C ALA A 155 2.00 31.50 -8.11
N ALA A 156 0.97 32.22 -8.56
CA ALA A 156 1.07 33.40 -9.41
C ALA A 156 0.42 34.58 -8.68
N ALA A 157 1.27 35.34 -7.97
CA ALA A 157 0.99 36.70 -7.52
C ALA A 157 2.24 37.54 -7.78
#